data_AF-A0A0J5GMF6-F1
#
_entry.id   AF-A0A0J5GMF6-F1
#
_cell.length_a   1.000
_cell.length_b   1.000
_cell.length_c   1.000
_cell.angle_alpha   90.00
_cell.angle_beta   90.00
_cell.angle_gamma   90.00
#
_symmetry.space_group_name_H-M   'P 1'
#
loop_
_entity.id
_entity.type
_entity.pdbx_description
1 polymer ?
#
loop_
_entity_poly.entity_id
_entity_poly.type
_entity_poly.pdbx_seq_one_letter_code
_entity_poly.pdbx_strand_id
1 'polypeptide(L)'
;MAGRPRQPLEVIKGKGKSNHLTKKAMKERESQEQAIRGFTDNIEPPSYLTKTQKEEFEKIAAELVRLNIFSNLDVDGLARYIDSRDEYIRVQRELRT
;
A
#
# COMPACT_ATOMS: atom_id res chain seq x y z
N MET A 1 9.48 33.43 4.95
CA MET A 1 9.94 32.53 3.88
C MET A 1 9.47 31.13 4.20
N ALA A 2 8.68 30.49 3.33
CA ALA A 2 8.34 29.08 3.49
C ALA A 2 9.66 28.28 3.38
N GLY A 3 10.04 27.60 4.46
CA GLY A 3 11.22 26.75 4.46
C GLY A 3 11.10 25.64 3.43
N ARG A 4 12.24 25.11 2.97
CA ARG A 4 12.27 23.99 2.00
C ARG A 4 11.41 22.82 2.51
N PRO A 5 10.57 22.20 1.66
CA PRO A 5 9.76 21.05 2.07
C PRO A 5 10.63 19.92 2.61
N ARG A 6 10.13 19.23 3.64
CA ARG A 6 10.78 18.05 4.21
C ARG A 6 10.91 16.96 3.12
N GLN A 7 12.07 16.31 3.08
CA GLN A 7 12.36 15.21 2.15
C GLN A 7 12.49 13.90 2.94
N PRO A 8 12.08 12.75 2.37
CA PRO A 8 12.30 11.44 2.99
C PRO A 8 13.78 11.16 3.26
N LEU A 9 14.09 10.41 4.31
CA LEU A 9 15.47 10.08 4.67
C LEU A 9 16.24 9.40 3.54
N GLU A 10 15.62 8.47 2.81
CA GLU A 10 16.25 7.78 1.68
C GLU A 10 16.68 8.76 0.59
N VAL A 11 15.87 9.78 0.32
CA VAL A 11 16.17 10.83 -0.66
C VAL A 11 17.34 11.70 -0.18
N ILE A 12 17.44 11.99 1.12
CA ILE A 12 18.56 12.76 1.68
C ILE A 12 19.87 11.96 1.64
N LYS A 13 19.80 10.66 1.98
CA LYS A 13 20.94 9.72 1.91
C LYS A 13 21.43 9.58 0.46
N GLY A 14 20.52 9.34 -0.48
CA GLY A 14 20.86 9.23 -1.92
C GLY A 14 21.46 10.50 -2.53
N LYS A 15 21.19 11.68 -1.95
CA LYS A 15 21.80 12.96 -2.36
C LYS A 15 23.14 13.24 -1.68
N GLY A 16 23.63 12.37 -0.79
CA GLY A 16 24.86 12.57 -0.01
C GLY A 16 24.77 13.73 0.99
N LYS A 17 23.57 14.21 1.32
CA LYS A 17 23.38 15.38 2.20
C LYS A 17 23.12 15.00 3.66
N SER A 18 23.32 13.74 4.06
CA SER A 18 23.00 13.24 5.42
C SER A 18 23.96 13.68 6.52
N ASN A 19 25.11 14.29 6.19
CA ASN A 19 26.20 14.57 7.15
C ASN A 19 25.83 15.55 8.27
N HIS A 20 24.77 16.34 8.11
CA HIS A 20 24.29 17.27 9.14
C HIS A 20 23.28 16.63 10.12
N LEU A 21 22.87 15.38 9.89
CA LEU A 21 21.89 14.69 10.71
C LEU A 21 22.61 13.82 11.75
N THR A 22 22.26 14.01 13.02
CA THR A 22 22.71 13.12 14.10
C THR A 22 22.04 11.75 13.97
N LYS A 23 22.68 10.71 14.54
CA LYS A 23 22.10 9.35 14.59
C LYS A 23 20.70 9.35 15.23
N LYS A 24 20.50 10.17 16.26
CA LYS A 24 19.20 10.33 16.93
C LYS A 24 18.14 10.93 15.99
N ALA A 25 18.47 12.00 15.28
CA ALA A 25 17.56 12.65 14.34
C ALA A 25 17.19 11.75 13.14
N MET A 26 18.11 10.91 12.67
CA MET A 26 17.80 9.90 11.65
C MET A 26 16.82 8.85 12.19
N LYS A 27 17.05 8.32 13.39
CA LYS A 27 16.16 7.33 14.00
C LYS A 27 14.74 7.85 14.22
N GLU A 28 14.61 9.10 14.70
CA GLU A 28 13.30 9.75 14.89
C GLU A 28 12.54 9.95 13.58
N ARG A 29 13.24 10.30 12.49
CA ARG A 29 12.61 10.44 11.17
C ARG A 29 12.21 9.10 10.58
N GLU A 30 13.06 8.09 10.72
CA GLU A 30 12.77 6.73 10.26
C GLU A 30 11.54 6.15 10.97
N SER A 31 11.44 6.34 12.29
CA SER A 31 10.25 5.89 13.03
C SER A 31 8.99 6.66 12.65
N GLN A 32 9.10 7.97 12.37
CA GLN A 32 7.96 8.76 11.87
C GLN A 32 7.53 8.31 10.47
N GLU A 33 8.48 8.08 9.56
CA GLU A 33 8.19 7.60 8.20
C GLU A 33 7.56 6.19 8.23
N GLN A 34 8.04 5.32 9.13
CA GLN A 34 7.49 3.98 9.29
C GLN A 34 6.12 3.95 9.95
N ALA A 35 5.85 4.87 10.89
CA ALA A 35 4.53 5.00 11.52
C ALA A 35 3.42 5.38 10.52
N ILE A 36 3.77 6.04 9.41
CA ILE A 36 2.81 6.46 8.38
C ILE A 36 2.43 5.29 7.44
N ARG A 37 3.26 4.24 7.32
CA ARG A 37 3.02 3.12 6.40
C ARG A 37 1.83 2.22 6.81
N GLY A 38 1.37 2.32 8.05
CA GLY A 38 0.30 1.48 8.58
C GLY A 38 0.78 0.07 8.93
N PHE A 39 -0.07 -0.70 9.61
CA PHE A 39 0.20 -2.09 9.95
C PHE A 39 -0.21 -3.03 8.79
N THR A 40 0.43 -4.19 8.72
CA THR A 40 0.23 -5.21 7.66
C THR A 40 -0.08 -6.59 8.25
N ASP A 41 -0.50 -6.63 9.51
CA ASP A 41 -0.74 -7.85 10.30
C ASP A 41 -2.13 -8.46 10.07
N ASN A 42 -3.05 -7.73 9.45
CA ASN A 42 -4.43 -8.16 9.23
C ASN A 42 -4.86 -7.95 7.77
N ILE A 43 -4.14 -8.60 6.85
CA ILE A 43 -4.44 -8.57 5.42
C ILE A 43 -5.14 -9.87 5.06
N GLU A 44 -6.46 -9.86 5.17
CA GLU A 44 -7.31 -11.00 4.88
C GLU A 44 -8.40 -10.62 3.87
N PRO A 45 -8.73 -11.50 2.91
CA PRO A 45 -9.79 -11.24 1.97
C PRO A 45 -11.16 -11.24 2.67
N PRO A 46 -12.04 -10.27 2.39
CA PRO A 46 -13.37 -10.24 2.99
C PRO A 46 -14.23 -11.49 2.71
N SER A 47 -15.12 -11.79 3.64
CA SER A 47 -15.93 -13.01 3.62
C SER A 47 -16.86 -13.12 2.40
N TYR A 48 -17.35 -11.98 1.90
CA TYR A 48 -18.28 -11.89 0.77
C TYR A 48 -17.66 -12.23 -0.59
N LEU A 49 -16.33 -12.25 -0.71
CA LEU A 49 -15.67 -12.64 -1.94
C LEU A 49 -15.84 -14.14 -2.21
N THR A 50 -16.04 -14.49 -3.47
CA THR A 50 -16.02 -15.87 -3.96
C THR A 50 -14.61 -16.47 -3.83
N LYS A 51 -14.51 -17.81 -3.88
CA LYS A 51 -13.21 -18.49 -3.76
C LYS A 51 -12.17 -18.00 -4.78
N THR A 52 -12.58 -17.80 -6.03
CA THR A 52 -11.71 -17.31 -7.11
C THR A 52 -11.25 -15.88 -6.87
N GLN A 53 -12.14 -15.01 -6.39
CA GLN A 53 -11.80 -13.63 -6.03
C GLN A 53 -10.84 -13.58 -4.82
N LYS A 54 -10.99 -14.48 -3.84
CA LYS A 54 -10.07 -14.58 -2.69
C LYS A 54 -8.66 -14.98 -3.12
N GLU A 55 -8.53 -15.97 -4.00
CA GLU A 55 -7.23 -16.39 -4.53
C GLU A 55 -6.53 -15.24 -5.30
N GLU A 56 -7.30 -14.41 -6.00
CA GLU A 56 -6.75 -13.23 -6.67
C GLU A 56 -6.37 -12.11 -5.70
N PHE A 57 -7.22 -11.86 -4.70
CA PHE A 57 -6.92 -10.90 -3.63
C PHE A 57 -5.58 -11.24 -2.98
N GLU A 58 -5.37 -12.49 -2.60
CA GLU A 58 -4.14 -12.94 -1.95
C GLU A 58 -2.91 -12.74 -2.84
N LYS A 59 -3.02 -13.03 -4.15
CA LYS A 59 -1.93 -12.80 -5.11
C LYS A 59 -1.54 -11.33 -5.20
N ILE A 60 -2.52 -10.45 -5.41
CA ILE A 60 -2.29 -9.01 -5.55
C ILE A 60 -1.77 -8.43 -4.23
N ALA A 61 -2.42 -8.77 -3.11
CA ALA A 61 -2.02 -8.31 -1.79
C ALA A 61 -0.57 -8.72 -1.47
N ALA A 62 -0.16 -9.94 -1.80
CA ALA A 62 1.21 -10.40 -1.58
C ALA A 62 2.24 -9.56 -2.35
N GLU A 63 1.95 -9.17 -3.59
CA GLU A 63 2.84 -8.29 -4.37
C GLU A 63 2.88 -6.88 -3.80
N LEU A 64 1.73 -6.31 -3.42
CA LEU A 64 1.66 -4.95 -2.88
C LEU A 64 2.32 -4.83 -1.49
N VAL A 65 2.21 -5.87 -0.65
CA VAL A 65 2.93 -5.97 0.63
C VAL A 65 4.43 -6.05 0.39
N ARG A 66 4.90 -6.83 -0.60
CA ARG A 66 6.33 -6.89 -0.97
C ARG A 66 6.88 -5.54 -1.39
N LEU A 67 6.05 -4.69 -1.99
CA LEU A 67 6.40 -3.32 -2.38
C LEU A 67 6.34 -2.31 -1.21
N ASN A 68 5.88 -2.73 -0.01
CA ASN A 68 5.64 -1.86 1.15
C ASN A 68 4.68 -0.68 0.85
N ILE A 69 3.69 -0.90 -0.03
CA ILE A 69 2.68 0.10 -0.42
C ILE A 69 1.25 -0.29 -0.03
N PHE A 70 1.09 -1.33 0.79
CA PHE A 70 -0.20 -1.89 1.18
C PHE A 70 -0.24 -2.14 2.67
N SER A 71 -1.37 -1.84 3.27
CA SER A 71 -1.63 -1.92 4.70
C SER A 71 -3.03 -2.48 4.97
N ASN A 72 -3.35 -2.72 6.24
CA ASN A 72 -4.67 -3.14 6.68
C ASN A 72 -5.79 -2.19 6.20
N LEU A 73 -5.48 -0.90 5.96
CA LEU A 73 -6.44 0.10 5.49
C LEU A 73 -6.85 -0.11 4.02
N ASP A 74 -5.99 -0.75 3.23
CA ASP A 74 -6.16 -0.90 1.78
C ASP A 74 -6.96 -2.16 1.41
N VAL A 75 -7.23 -3.04 2.39
CA VAL A 75 -7.95 -4.32 2.23
C VAL A 75 -9.31 -4.13 1.57
N ASP A 76 -10.13 -3.21 2.09
CA ASP A 76 -11.47 -2.94 1.55
C ASP A 76 -11.40 -2.38 0.13
N GLY A 77 -10.41 -1.55 -0.17
CA GLY A 77 -10.19 -0.99 -1.51
C GLY A 77 -9.87 -2.07 -2.54
N LEU A 78 -8.93 -2.97 -2.23
CA LEU A 78 -8.58 -4.07 -3.12
C LEU A 78 -9.76 -5.05 -3.31
N ALA A 79 -10.48 -5.37 -2.24
CA ALA A 79 -11.62 -6.27 -2.31
C ALA A 79 -12.76 -5.70 -3.18
N ARG A 80 -13.10 -4.40 -3.03
CA ARG A 80 -14.09 -3.72 -3.87
C ARG A 80 -13.66 -3.65 -5.33
N TYR A 81 -12.37 -3.43 -5.60
CA TYR A 81 -11.86 -3.46 -6.96
C TYR A 81 -12.07 -4.83 -7.62
N ILE A 82 -11.69 -5.90 -6.94
CA ILE A 82 -11.83 -7.27 -7.46
C ILE A 82 -13.31 -7.59 -7.70
N ASP A 83 -14.16 -7.26 -6.75
CA ASP A 83 -15.61 -7.52 -6.84
C ASP A 83 -16.25 -6.76 -8.01
N SER A 84 -16.09 -5.43 -8.05
CA SER A 84 -16.64 -4.59 -9.12
C SER A 84 -16.11 -4.95 -10.51
N ARG A 85 -14.85 -5.37 -10.62
CA ARG A 85 -14.29 -5.82 -11.90
C ARG A 85 -14.92 -7.15 -12.36
N ASP A 86 -15.16 -8.09 -11.45
CA ASP A 86 -15.89 -9.33 -11.78
C ASP A 86 -17.32 -9.03 -12.25
N GLU A 87 -18.03 -8.17 -11.53
CA GLU A 87 -19.38 -7.74 -11.92
C GLU A 87 -19.39 -7.05 -13.29
N TYR A 88 -18.43 -6.16 -13.54
CA TYR A 88 -18.30 -5.48 -14.82
C TYR A 88 -18.11 -6.47 -15.97
N ILE A 89 -17.22 -7.46 -15.82
CA ILE A 89 -16.98 -8.49 -16.84
C ILE A 89 -18.23 -9.33 -17.06
N ARG A 90 -18.96 -9.68 -15.98
CA ARG A 90 -20.23 -10.42 -16.04
C ARG A 90 -21.27 -9.67 -16.85
N VAL A 91 -21.54 -8.41 -16.50
CA VAL A 91 -22.52 -7.56 -17.20
C VAL A 91 -22.11 -7.35 -18.67
N GLN A 92 -20.83 -7.10 -18.95
CA GLN A 92 -20.34 -6.96 -20.33
C GLN A 92 -20.55 -8.22 -21.17
N ARG A 93 -20.48 -9.41 -20.57
CA ARG A 93 -20.75 -10.67 -21.27
C ARG A 93 -22.23 -10.83 -21.60
N GLU A 94 -23.11 -10.49 -20.66
CA GLU A 94 -24.56 -10.54 -20.85
C GLU A 94 -25.01 -9.55 -21.93
N LEU A 95 -24.48 -8.32 -21.93
CA LEU A 95 -24.83 -7.30 -22.94
C LEU A 95 -24.38 -7.63 -24.38
N ARG A 96 -23.44 -8.56 -24.54
CA ARG A 96 -22.94 -9.02 -25.85
C ARG A 96 -23.73 -10.21 -26.40
N THR A 97 -24.66 -10.75 -25.62
CA THR A 97 -25.53 -11.87 -25.98
C THR A 97 -26.85 -11.33 -26.52
#